data_AF-A0A2M7D5U5-F1
#
_entry.id   AF-A0A2M7D5U5-F1
#
_cell.length_a   1.000
_cell.length_b   1.000
_cell.length_c   1.000
_cell.angle_alpha   90.00
_cell.angle_beta   90.00
_cell.angle_gamma   90.00
#
_symmetry.space_group_name_H-M   'P 1'
#
loop_
_entity.id
_entity.type
_entity.pdbx_description
1 polymer ?
#
loop_
_entity_poly.entity_id
_entity_poly.type
_entity_poly.pdbx_seq_one_letter_code
_entity_poly.pdbx_strand_id
1 'polypeptide(L)'
;MRLLAIETSCDDTGIAVLECNKNTQPKLLADFVSSQVKIHAPWGGVVPMLAEREHQRNLVPLLKQALVENKLLKNQKSKIKNQNNNSKLKIVKTILERELDLLKDVFVFLKKYEKPEIDAIAVTIGPGLEPALWVG
;
A
#
# COMPACT_ATOMS: atom_id res chain seq x y z
N MET A 1 4.94 6.80 -17.84
CA MET A 1 5.25 6.79 -16.41
C MET A 1 4.14 6.01 -15.72
N ARG A 2 4.46 5.05 -14.86
CA ARG A 2 3.49 4.34 -14.02
C ARG A 2 3.47 4.92 -12.62
N LEU A 3 2.33 5.45 -12.23
CA LEU A 3 2.07 6.03 -10.92
C LEU A 3 1.29 5.04 -10.07
N LEU A 4 1.77 4.76 -8.86
CA LEU A 4 1.01 4.09 -7.81
C LEU A 4 0.41 5.17 -6.89
N ALA A 5 -0.90 5.19 -6.72
CA ALA A 5 -1.58 6.09 -5.80
C ALA A 5 -2.09 5.31 -4.58
N ILE A 6 -1.94 5.90 -3.39
CA ILE A 6 -2.33 5.35 -2.09
C ILE A 6 -3.25 6.34 -1.38
N GLU A 7 -4.41 5.87 -0.96
CA GLU A 7 -5.42 6.63 -0.23
C GLU A 7 -5.75 5.95 1.10
N THR A 8 -5.51 6.66 2.21
CA THR A 8 -5.78 6.20 3.59
C THR A 8 -6.22 7.35 4.51
N SER A 9 -6.93 8.37 3.99
CA SER A 9 -7.24 9.57 4.76
C SER A 9 -8.36 9.39 5.80
N CYS A 10 -9.27 8.43 5.62
CA CYS A 10 -10.43 8.24 6.49
C CYS A 10 -10.73 6.76 6.76
N ASP A 11 -11.73 6.16 6.12
CA ASP A 11 -12.21 4.80 6.36
C ASP A 11 -12.20 3.93 5.11
N ASP A 12 -11.63 4.42 4.01
CA ASP A 12 -11.43 3.68 2.77
C ASP A 12 -9.93 3.50 2.52
N THR A 13 -9.50 2.26 2.28
CA THR A 13 -8.13 1.99 1.78
C THR A 13 -8.19 1.92 0.27
N GLY A 14 -7.56 2.85 -0.42
CA GLY A 14 -7.53 2.91 -1.88
C GLY A 14 -6.14 2.66 -2.44
N ILE A 15 -6.06 1.84 -3.50
CA ILE A 15 -4.87 1.69 -4.33
C ILE A 15 -5.26 1.82 -5.79
N ALA A 16 -4.60 2.74 -6.49
CA ALA A 16 -4.73 2.87 -7.94
C ALA A 16 -3.39 2.81 -8.65
N VAL A 17 -3.38 2.29 -9.87
CA VAL A 17 -2.24 2.34 -10.78
C VAL A 17 -2.65 3.10 -12.02
N LEU A 18 -1.88 4.11 -12.40
CA LEU A 18 -2.12 4.92 -13.59
C LEU A 18 -0.93 4.88 -14.53
N GLU A 19 -1.22 4.89 -15.83
CA GLU A 19 -0.24 5.18 -16.88
C GLU A 19 -0.37 6.64 -17.31
N CYS A 20 0.64 7.43 -16.96
CA CYS A 20 0.71 8.85 -17.25
C CYS A 20 1.67 9.12 -18.41
N ASN A 21 1.22 9.93 -19.37
CA ASN A 21 2.03 10.47 -20.46
C ASN A 21 1.85 11.99 -20.50
N LYS A 22 2.87 12.74 -20.92
CA LYS A 22 2.85 14.21 -20.91
C LYS A 22 1.79 14.81 -21.82
N ASN A 23 1.45 14.11 -22.90
CA ASN A 23 0.60 14.64 -23.98
C ASN A 23 -0.80 14.03 -24.01
N THR A 24 -1.13 13.13 -23.09
CA THR A 24 -2.43 12.46 -23.04
C THR A 24 -2.98 12.46 -21.63
N GLN A 25 -4.29 12.27 -21.50
CA GLN A 25 -4.91 12.05 -20.19
C GLN A 25 -4.32 10.79 -19.53
N PRO A 26 -4.18 10.77 -18.20
CA PRO A 26 -3.79 9.57 -17.47
C PRO A 26 -4.74 8.42 -17.77
N LYS A 27 -4.20 7.25 -18.06
CA LYS A 27 -4.98 6.03 -18.24
C LYS A 27 -5.01 5.27 -16.92
N LEU A 28 -6.21 4.99 -16.42
CA LEU A 28 -6.39 4.13 -15.26
C LEU A 28 -6.08 2.68 -15.64
N LEU A 29 -5.17 2.04 -14.90
CA LEU A 29 -4.77 0.65 -15.10
C LEU A 29 -5.41 -0.29 -14.07
N ALA A 30 -5.50 0.15 -12.81
CA ALA A 30 -6.18 -0.56 -11.73
C ALA A 30 -6.70 0.46 -10.71
N ASP A 31 -7.82 0.14 -10.07
CA ASP A 31 -8.42 0.92 -8.98
C ASP A 31 -9.16 -0.02 -8.03
N PHE A 32 -8.68 -0.12 -6.80
CA PHE A 32 -9.26 -0.97 -5.77
C PHE A 32 -9.47 -0.18 -4.48
N VAL A 33 -10.68 -0.31 -3.93
CA VAL A 33 -11.08 0.31 -2.68
C VAL A 33 -11.60 -0.75 -1.71
N SER A 34 -11.09 -0.73 -0.48
CA SER A 34 -11.59 -1.52 0.64
C SER A 34 -12.22 -0.60 1.66
N SER A 35 -13.55 -0.65 1.73
CA SER A 35 -14.34 0.23 2.60
C SER A 35 -14.60 -0.36 3.98
N GLN A 36 -14.41 0.47 5.00
CA GLN A 36 -14.59 0.11 6.40
C GLN A 36 -15.97 0.53 6.95
N VAL A 37 -16.90 1.04 6.13
CA VAL A 37 -18.22 1.50 6.59
C VAL A 37 -18.94 0.46 7.47
N LYS A 38 -18.90 -0.82 7.09
CA LYS A 38 -19.55 -1.90 7.86
C LYS A 38 -18.92 -2.10 9.24
N ILE A 39 -17.60 -1.95 9.35
CA ILE A 39 -16.90 -2.12 10.63
C ILE A 39 -17.01 -0.86 11.50
N HIS A 40 -17.33 0.32 10.97
CA HIS A 40 -17.60 1.52 11.78
C HIS A 40 -19.07 1.68 12.16
N ALA A 41 -19.99 0.99 11.48
CA ALA A 41 -21.44 1.13 11.67
C ALA A 41 -21.92 1.01 13.14
N PRO A 42 -21.43 0.07 13.98
CA PRO A 42 -21.83 0.00 15.39
C PRO A 42 -21.47 1.23 16.24
N TRP A 43 -20.51 2.05 15.80
CA TRP A 43 -20.04 3.24 16.52
C TRP A 43 -20.73 4.53 16.08
N GLY A 44 -21.54 4.48 15.02
CA GLY A 44 -22.25 5.66 14.49
C GLY A 44 -21.32 6.71 13.85
N GLY A 45 -20.06 6.38 13.61
CA GLY A 45 -19.05 7.25 13.03
C GLY A 45 -17.70 6.55 12.93
N VAL A 46 -16.75 7.16 12.21
CA VAL A 46 -15.42 6.58 11.99
C VAL A 46 -14.61 6.64 13.29
N VAL A 47 -14.11 5.49 13.73
CA VAL A 47 -13.23 5.37 14.90
C VAL A 47 -11.77 5.41 14.41
N PRO A 48 -10.98 6.46 14.73
CA PRO A 48 -9.67 6.68 14.11
C PRO A 48 -8.68 5.51 14.26
N MET A 49 -8.54 4.98 15.47
CA MET A 49 -7.64 3.83 15.73
C MET A 49 -8.10 2.54 15.03
N LEU A 50 -9.41 2.38 14.84
CA LEU A 50 -9.95 1.24 14.09
C LEU A 50 -9.64 1.42 12.59
N ALA A 51 -9.74 2.64 12.09
CA ALA A 51 -9.44 2.94 10.71
C ALA A 51 -7.97 2.70 10.36
N GLU A 52 -7.05 3.21 11.19
CA GLU A 52 -5.61 2.90 11.11
C GLU A 52 -5.36 1.38 11.01
N ARG A 53 -5.95 0.61 11.93
CA ARG A 53 -5.78 -0.85 11.97
C ARG A 53 -6.27 -1.53 10.69
N GLU A 54 -7.39 -1.10 10.16
CA GLU A 54 -7.93 -1.66 8.92
C GLU A 54 -7.14 -1.21 7.69
N HIS A 55 -6.56 -0.01 7.66
CA HIS A 55 -5.61 0.36 6.61
C HIS A 55 -4.38 -0.56 6.62
N GLN A 56 -3.80 -0.83 7.80
CA GLN A 56 -2.62 -1.72 7.91
C GLN A 56 -2.90 -3.12 7.33
N ARG A 57 -4.10 -3.64 7.57
CA ARG A 57 -4.54 -4.96 7.09
C ARG A 57 -4.82 -5.00 5.59
N ASN A 58 -5.36 -3.92 5.03
CA ASN A 58 -5.88 -3.92 3.66
C ASN A 58 -4.87 -3.40 2.63
N LEU A 59 -3.88 -2.60 3.04
CA LEU A 59 -2.94 -1.95 2.13
C LEU A 59 -2.17 -2.94 1.24
N VAL A 60 -1.53 -3.95 1.83
CA VAL A 60 -0.72 -4.94 1.08
C VAL A 60 -1.60 -5.87 0.21
N PRO A 61 -2.74 -6.39 0.70
CA PRO A 61 -3.68 -7.12 -0.15
C PRO A 61 -4.14 -6.34 -1.38
N LEU A 62 -4.52 -5.07 -1.21
CA LEU A 62 -4.98 -4.20 -2.32
C LEU A 62 -3.84 -3.88 -3.28
N LEU A 63 -2.65 -3.56 -2.76
CA LEU A 63 -1.45 -3.37 -3.58
C LEU A 63 -1.18 -4.60 -4.46
N LYS A 64 -1.28 -5.80 -3.87
CA LYS A 64 -1.10 -7.04 -4.61
C LYS A 64 -2.16 -7.21 -5.69
N GLN A 65 -3.42 -6.92 -5.41
CA GLN A 65 -4.51 -6.98 -6.41
C GLN A 65 -4.23 -6.05 -7.59
N ALA A 66 -3.91 -4.78 -7.31
CA ALA A 66 -3.60 -3.77 -8.33
C ALA A 66 -2.42 -4.16 -9.23
N LEU A 67 -1.36 -4.72 -8.64
CA LEU A 67 -0.18 -5.18 -9.39
C LEU A 67 -0.45 -6.46 -10.20
N VAL A 68 -1.31 -7.36 -9.71
CA VAL A 68 -1.67 -8.59 -10.43
C VAL A 68 -2.53 -8.28 -11.66
N GLU A 69 -3.53 -7.40 -11.53
CA GLU A 69 -4.43 -7.02 -12.62
C GLU A 69 -3.65 -6.55 -13.86
N ASN A 70 -2.54 -5.86 -13.65
CA ASN A 70 -1.68 -5.32 -14.70
C ASN A 70 -0.42 -6.15 -14.98
N LYS A 71 -0.33 -7.38 -14.45
CA LYS A 71 0.83 -8.27 -14.63
C LYS A 71 2.17 -7.62 -14.25
N LEU A 72 2.14 -6.67 -13.31
CA LEU A 72 3.31 -5.95 -12.80
C LEU A 72 3.99 -6.72 -11.65
N LEU A 73 3.34 -7.76 -11.13
CA LEU A 73 3.86 -8.58 -10.04
C LEU A 73 4.64 -9.78 -10.57
N LYS A 74 5.93 -9.87 -10.22
CA LYS A 74 6.83 -10.99 -10.58
C LYS A 74 7.37 -11.64 -9.30
N ASN A 75 7.39 -12.97 -9.24
CA ASN A 75 7.99 -13.69 -8.11
C ASN A 75 9.52 -13.56 -8.16
N GLN A 76 10.18 -13.48 -7.01
CA GLN A 76 11.64 -13.50 -6.96
C GLN A 76 12.19 -14.81 -7.52
N LYS A 77 13.13 -14.70 -8.46
CA LYS A 77 13.91 -15.85 -8.93
C LYS A 77 14.83 -16.32 -7.80
N SER A 78 14.53 -17.47 -7.21
CA SER A 78 15.30 -18.04 -6.10
C SER A 78 16.75 -18.36 -6.49
N LYS A 79 17.72 -17.58 -5.96
CA LYS A 79 18.98 -18.03 -5.29
C LYS A 79 20.02 -16.88 -5.20
N ILE A 80 20.49 -16.64 -3.96
CA ILE A 80 21.78 -16.02 -3.55
C ILE A 80 21.88 -14.47 -3.63
N LYS A 81 21.73 -13.79 -2.47
CA LYS A 81 22.81 -13.01 -1.79
C LYS A 81 22.36 -12.47 -0.43
N ASN A 82 23.03 -12.97 0.60
CA ASN A 82 22.63 -12.95 2.00
C ASN A 82 23.38 -11.87 2.84
N GLN A 83 23.63 -10.68 2.29
CA GLN A 83 24.30 -9.60 3.05
C GLN A 83 23.63 -8.21 2.89
N ASN A 84 23.19 -7.83 1.69
CA ASN A 84 22.52 -6.53 1.47
C ASN A 84 21.03 -6.48 1.91
N ASN A 85 20.42 -7.62 2.25
CA ASN A 85 19.03 -7.66 2.73
C ASN A 85 18.88 -7.15 4.18
N ASN A 86 19.94 -7.24 4.99
CA ASN A 86 19.84 -6.86 6.40
C ASN A 86 19.68 -5.34 6.58
N SER A 87 20.35 -4.53 5.77
CA SER A 87 20.25 -3.07 5.85
C SER A 87 18.87 -2.57 5.39
N LYS A 88 18.36 -3.06 4.25
CA LYS A 88 17.01 -2.74 3.76
C LYS A 88 15.94 -3.18 4.75
N LEU A 89 16.08 -4.37 5.31
CA LEU A 89 15.13 -4.87 6.31
C LEU A 89 15.16 -4.03 7.59
N LYS A 90 16.34 -3.57 8.02
CA LYS A 90 16.45 -2.67 9.18
C LYS A 90 15.74 -1.35 8.92
N ILE A 91 15.89 -0.77 7.73
CA ILE A 91 15.19 0.46 7.32
C ILE A 91 13.67 0.25 7.36
N VAL A 92 13.15 -0.82 6.75
CA VAL A 92 11.71 -1.10 6.75
C VAL A 92 11.17 -1.28 8.17
N LYS A 93 11.91 -1.96 9.04
CA LYS A 93 11.54 -2.11 10.46
C LYS A 93 11.51 -0.78 11.21
N THR A 94 12.41 0.13 10.90
CA THR A 94 12.43 1.47 11.50
C THR A 94 11.28 2.34 10.98
N ILE A 95 10.95 2.25 9.69
CA ILE A 95 9.83 2.99 9.10
C ILE A 95 8.50 2.53 9.69
N LEU A 96 8.28 1.22 9.80
CA LEU A 96 7.02 0.61 10.23
C LEU A 96 7.07 0.14 11.69
N GLU A 97 7.79 0.86 12.56
CA GLU A 97 7.94 0.46 13.96
C GLU A 97 6.62 0.57 14.75
N ARG A 98 5.69 1.41 14.28
CA ARG A 98 4.37 1.66 14.89
C ARG A 98 3.28 0.79 14.26
N GLU A 99 3.44 0.42 13.00
CA GLU A 99 2.47 -0.35 12.20
C GLU A 99 2.89 -1.83 12.11
N LEU A 100 2.92 -2.52 13.27
CA LEU A 100 3.45 -3.88 13.38
C LEU A 100 2.72 -4.91 12.49
N ASP A 101 1.43 -4.70 12.23
CA ASP A 101 0.67 -5.60 11.34
C ASP A 101 1.06 -5.37 9.88
N LEU A 102 1.17 -4.10 9.45
CA LEU A 102 1.65 -3.75 8.12
C LEU A 102 3.09 -4.24 7.89
N LEU A 103 3.96 -4.12 8.89
CA LEU A 103 5.34 -4.60 8.83
C LEU A 103 5.42 -6.10 8.49
N LYS A 104 4.56 -6.93 9.09
CA LYS A 104 4.52 -8.37 8.80
C LYS A 104 4.16 -8.63 7.35
N ASP A 105 3.12 -7.97 6.85
CA ASP A 105 2.61 -8.18 5.49
C ASP A 105 3.58 -7.65 4.43
N VAL A 106 4.15 -6.47 4.65
CA VAL A 106 5.20 -5.90 3.79
C VAL A 106 6.41 -6.83 3.76
N PHE A 107 6.82 -7.40 4.89
CA PHE A 107 7.96 -8.31 4.93
C PHE A 107 7.71 -9.60 4.14
N VAL A 108 6.51 -10.19 4.25
CA VAL A 108 6.11 -11.35 3.45
C VAL A 108 6.08 -10.98 1.96
N PHE A 109 5.54 -9.81 1.61
CA PHE A 109 5.46 -9.31 0.25
C PHE A 109 6.86 -9.12 -0.37
N LEU A 110 7.75 -8.40 0.32
CA LEU A 110 9.11 -8.10 -0.13
C LEU A 110 10.01 -9.33 -0.23
N LYS A 111 9.73 -10.40 0.50
CA LYS A 111 10.44 -11.69 0.33
C LYS A 111 9.99 -12.45 -0.90
N LYS A 112 8.73 -12.30 -1.29
CA LYS A 112 8.11 -13.12 -2.33
C LYS A 112 8.22 -12.50 -3.71
N TYR A 113 8.12 -11.18 -3.79
CA TYR A 113 8.00 -10.47 -5.06
C TYR A 113 9.21 -9.58 -5.36
N GLU A 114 9.51 -9.43 -6.64
CA GLU A 114 10.47 -8.46 -7.13
C GLU A 114 9.87 -7.04 -7.07
N LYS A 115 10.72 -6.02 -7.12
CA LYS A 115 10.24 -4.63 -7.19
C LYS A 115 9.39 -4.46 -8.47
N PRO A 116 8.12 -4.05 -8.37
CA PRO A 116 7.29 -3.82 -9.55
C PRO A 116 7.80 -2.62 -10.36
N GLU A 117 7.44 -2.60 -11.65
CA GLU A 117 7.75 -1.49 -12.56
C GLU A 117 6.83 -0.29 -12.28
N ILE A 118 7.12 0.43 -11.19
CA ILE A 118 6.45 1.68 -10.77
C ILE A 118 7.49 2.79 -10.77
N ASP A 119 7.17 3.91 -11.41
CA ASP A 119 8.07 5.05 -11.59
C ASP A 119 7.90 6.10 -10.48
N ALA A 120 6.68 6.26 -9.97
CA ALA A 120 6.34 7.23 -8.93
C ALA A 120 5.27 6.67 -7.98
N ILE A 121 5.28 7.17 -6.74
CA ILE A 121 4.26 6.88 -5.73
C ILE A 121 3.64 8.21 -5.30
N ALA A 122 2.33 8.30 -5.33
CA ALA A 122 1.55 9.40 -4.75
C ALA A 122 0.80 8.87 -3.53
N VAL A 123 0.87 9.59 -2.42
CA VAL A 123 0.22 9.23 -1.16
C VAL A 123 -0.58 10.44 -0.69
N THR A 124 -1.79 10.21 -0.22
CA THR A 124 -2.61 11.27 0.38
C THR A 124 -2.00 11.73 1.70
N ILE A 125 -1.64 13.02 1.77
CA ILE A 125 -1.04 13.63 2.96
C ILE A 125 -2.04 14.40 3.84
N GLY A 126 -3.27 14.59 3.36
CA GLY A 126 -4.35 15.24 4.09
C GLY A 126 -5.15 16.26 3.27
N PRO A 127 -6.21 16.84 3.86
CA PRO A 127 -6.68 16.62 5.25
C PRO A 127 -7.23 15.19 5.47
N GLY A 128 -7.26 14.72 6.72
CA GLY A 128 -7.71 13.37 7.07
C GLY A 128 -7.57 13.05 8.55
N LEU A 129 -7.96 11.83 8.94
CA LEU A 129 -7.73 11.29 10.28
C LEU A 129 -6.24 11.01 10.45
N GLU A 130 -5.62 11.67 11.42
CA GLU A 130 -4.17 11.59 11.63
C GLU A 130 -3.64 10.14 11.77
N PRO A 131 -4.26 9.24 12.57
CA PRO A 131 -3.82 7.85 12.63
C PRO A 131 -3.95 7.09 11.30
N ALA A 132 -4.95 7.43 10.47
CA ALA A 132 -5.15 6.78 9.18
C ALA A 132 -4.10 7.22 8.15
N LEU A 133 -3.74 8.51 8.16
CA LEU A 133 -2.72 9.08 7.28
C LEU A 133 -1.31 8.54 7.52
N TRP A 134 -1.00 8.04 8.73
CA TRP A 134 0.33 7.47 9.04
C TRP A 134 0.61 6.15 8.32
N VAL A 135 -0.43 5.44 7.87
CA VAL A 135 -0.31 4.08 7.32
C VAL A 135 0.10 4.07 5.84
N GLY A 136 -0.31 5.07 5.06
CA GLY A 136 -0.06 5.17 3.62
C GLY A 136 1.37 5.58 3.28
#